data_AF-A0A8D2AFQ4-F1
#
_entry.id   AF-A0A8D2AFQ4-F1
#
_cell.length_a   1.000
_cell.length_b   1.000
_cell.length_c   1.000
_cell.angle_alpha   90.00
_cell.angle_beta   90.00
_cell.angle_gamma   90.00
#
_symmetry.space_group_name_H-M   'P 1'
#
loop_
_entity.id
_entity.type
_entity.pdbx_description
1 polymer ?
#
loop_
_entity_poly.entity_id
_entity_poly.type
_entity_poly.pdbx_seq_one_letter_code
_entity_poly.pdbx_strand_id
1 'polypeptide(L)'
;MAVPQAFPLGPLHEPVGALMEPQLCPQSLAEGFLEEELRLNAELRQLQFSEPVGIIYNPVDYAWEPHRSYVTRYCQSPKEVLFLGMNPGPFGMAQTGVPFGEVSMVRDWLGIGGSVSTPPQEHPKRPVLGLECPQSEANKGWEVVAKERLNELGVLPLLTK
;
A
#
# COMPACT_ATOMS: atom_id res chain seq x y z
N MET A 1 48.58 -57.69 32.13
CA MET A 1 47.55 -58.05 31.12
C MET A 1 46.24 -58.26 31.86
N ALA A 2 45.32 -57.32 31.73
CA ALA A 2 43.96 -57.41 32.24
C ALA A 2 43.08 -56.59 31.28
N VAL A 3 42.12 -57.26 30.65
CA VAL A 3 41.21 -56.70 29.65
C VAL A 3 39.99 -56.14 30.39
N PRO A 4 39.54 -54.89 30.15
CA PRO A 4 38.22 -54.47 30.57
C PRO A 4 37.18 -54.85 29.51
N GLN A 5 36.10 -55.47 29.98
CA GLN A 5 34.96 -55.94 29.21
C GLN A 5 34.14 -54.78 28.64
N ALA A 6 33.62 -54.97 27.42
CA ALA A 6 32.70 -54.05 26.75
C ALA A 6 31.27 -54.22 27.27
N PHE A 7 30.60 -53.10 27.56
CA PHE A 7 29.14 -53.03 27.75
C PHE A 7 28.45 -52.75 26.40
N PRO A 8 27.33 -53.41 26.06
CA PRO A 8 26.57 -53.06 24.86
C PRO A 8 25.61 -51.91 25.17
N LEU A 9 25.74 -50.78 24.46
CA LEU A 9 24.70 -49.75 24.40
C LEU A 9 23.90 -49.97 23.11
N GLY A 10 22.58 -49.97 23.24
CA GLY A 10 21.59 -50.32 22.22
C GLY A 10 21.54 -49.37 21.01
N PRO A 11 20.65 -49.66 20.05
CA PRO A 11 20.68 -49.04 18.73
C PRO A 11 20.38 -47.54 18.78
N LEU A 12 21.21 -46.77 18.06
CA LEU A 12 21.02 -45.35 17.81
C LEU A 12 19.74 -45.14 16.99
N HIS A 13 18.84 -44.34 17.55
CA HIS A 13 17.61 -43.90 16.89
C HIS A 13 17.99 -42.80 15.89
N GLU A 14 17.92 -43.10 14.59
CA GLU A 14 17.98 -42.08 13.54
C GLU A 14 16.74 -41.18 13.63
N PRO A 15 16.86 -39.84 13.69
CA PRO A 15 15.69 -39.00 13.62
C PRO A 15 15.15 -39.01 12.18
N VAL A 16 13.92 -39.52 12.07
CA VAL A 16 13.03 -39.43 10.91
C VAL A 16 12.96 -37.99 10.42
N GLY A 17 13.02 -37.85 9.09
CA GLY A 17 13.11 -36.59 8.36
C GLY A 17 12.25 -35.47 8.94
N ALA A 18 12.92 -34.36 9.24
CA ALA A 18 12.27 -33.08 9.38
C ALA A 18 11.52 -32.80 8.07
N LEU A 19 10.20 -32.81 8.16
CA LEU A 19 9.32 -32.31 7.12
C LEU A 19 9.76 -30.88 6.82
N MET A 20 10.30 -30.66 5.63
CA MET A 20 10.50 -29.32 5.10
C MET A 20 9.13 -28.66 5.07
N GLU A 21 8.91 -27.71 5.97
CA GLU A 21 7.88 -26.71 5.79
C GLU A 21 8.12 -26.06 4.41
N PRO A 22 7.08 -25.90 3.58
CA PRO A 22 7.24 -25.20 2.32
C PRO A 22 7.73 -23.78 2.66
N GLN A 23 8.97 -23.47 2.28
CA GLN A 23 9.48 -22.12 2.34
C GLN A 23 8.54 -21.27 1.47
N LEU A 24 7.65 -20.52 2.14
CA LEU A 24 6.85 -19.48 1.51
C LEU A 24 7.83 -18.62 0.72
N CYS A 25 7.60 -18.48 -0.58
CA CYS A 25 8.32 -17.51 -1.38
C CYS A 25 8.26 -16.17 -0.63
N PRO A 26 9.38 -15.44 -0.48
CA PRO A 26 9.32 -14.13 0.13
C PRO A 26 8.30 -13.31 -0.66
N GLN A 27 7.23 -12.88 0.01
CA GLN A 27 6.21 -12.02 -0.58
C GLN A 27 6.89 -10.83 -1.25
N SER A 28 6.39 -10.42 -2.41
CA SER A 28 6.89 -9.20 -3.04
C SER A 28 6.61 -8.00 -2.13
N LEU A 29 7.45 -6.96 -2.23
CA LEU A 29 7.25 -5.74 -1.41
C LEU A 29 5.85 -5.14 -1.63
N ALA A 30 5.33 -5.20 -2.86
CA ALA A 30 3.99 -4.76 -3.18
C ALA A 30 2.91 -5.58 -2.46
N GLU A 31 3.04 -6.90 -2.39
CA GLU A 31 2.09 -7.76 -1.65
C GLU A 31 2.12 -7.44 -0.16
N GLY A 32 3.31 -7.35 0.44
CA GLY A 32 3.44 -6.99 1.85
C GLY A 32 2.86 -5.60 2.17
N PHE A 33 3.03 -4.63 1.27
CA PHE A 33 2.44 -3.29 1.42
C PHE A 33 0.90 -3.33 1.38
N LEU A 34 0.33 -4.05 0.40
CA LEU A 34 -1.12 -4.20 0.26
C LEU A 34 -1.75 -4.97 1.43
N GLU A 35 -1.05 -5.99 1.95
CA GLU A 35 -1.51 -6.71 3.14
C GLU A 35 -1.58 -5.82 4.37
N GLU A 36 -0.60 -4.93 4.54
CA GLU A 36 -0.58 -3.95 5.62
C GLU A 36 -1.71 -2.91 5.47
N GLU A 37 -2.01 -2.47 4.24
CA GLU A 37 -3.17 -1.59 3.98
C GLU A 37 -4.50 -2.29 4.26
N LEU A 38 -4.63 -3.58 3.92
CA LEU A 38 -5.82 -4.36 4.24
C LEU A 38 -5.98 -4.56 5.75
N ARG A 39 -4.88 -4.78 6.48
CA ARG A 39 -4.87 -4.85 7.95
C ARG A 39 -5.32 -3.52 8.55
N LEU A 40 -4.76 -2.41 8.09
CA LEU A 40 -5.16 -1.06 8.51
C LEU A 40 -6.64 -0.79 8.21
N ASN A 41 -7.14 -1.14 7.03
CA ASN A 41 -8.56 -0.99 6.70
C ASN A 41 -9.45 -1.80 7.65
N ALA A 42 -9.05 -3.01 8.04
CA ALA A 42 -9.80 -3.81 8.99
C ALA A 42 -9.90 -3.13 10.38
N GLU A 43 -8.81 -2.51 10.83
CA GLU A 43 -8.77 -1.73 12.08
C GLU A 43 -9.59 -0.44 12.00
N LEU A 44 -9.45 0.32 10.90
CA LEU A 44 -10.19 1.55 10.67
C LEU A 44 -11.71 1.32 10.64
N ARG A 45 -12.17 0.19 10.10
CA ARG A 45 -13.60 -0.18 10.08
C ARG A 45 -14.20 -0.39 11.47
N GLN A 46 -13.39 -0.61 12.51
CA GLN A 46 -13.87 -0.74 13.89
C GLN A 46 -14.08 0.63 14.56
N LEU A 47 -13.55 1.71 13.98
CA LEU A 47 -13.68 3.04 14.56
C LEU A 47 -15.09 3.58 14.39
N GLN A 48 -15.59 4.23 15.44
CA GLN A 48 -16.85 4.94 15.44
C GLN A 48 -16.57 6.44 15.55
N PHE A 49 -17.22 7.22 14.72
CA PHE A 49 -17.10 8.67 14.71
C PHE A 49 -18.45 9.27 15.08
N SER A 50 -18.42 10.27 15.96
CA SER A 50 -19.58 11.07 16.33
C SER A 50 -19.63 12.37 15.55
N GLU A 51 -20.69 13.15 15.75
CA GLU A 51 -20.79 14.52 15.24
C GLU A 51 -19.51 15.34 15.53
N PRO A 52 -19.06 16.18 14.59
CA PRO A 52 -19.73 16.58 13.34
C PRO A 52 -19.45 15.68 12.11
N VAL A 53 -18.90 14.48 12.30
CA VAL A 53 -18.55 13.58 11.18
C VAL A 53 -19.81 12.88 10.65
N GLY A 54 -20.34 13.39 9.53
CA GLY A 54 -21.55 12.82 8.92
C GLY A 54 -21.29 11.67 7.94
N ILE A 55 -20.17 11.68 7.21
CA ILE A 55 -19.88 10.72 6.13
C ILE A 55 -18.38 10.42 6.09
N ILE A 56 -18.03 9.15 5.93
CA ILE A 56 -16.65 8.63 5.91
C ILE A 56 -16.42 7.89 4.60
N TYR A 57 -15.35 8.23 3.90
CA TYR A 57 -14.92 7.56 2.68
C TYR A 57 -13.61 6.81 2.93
N ASN A 58 -13.53 5.57 2.44
CA ASN A 58 -12.29 4.81 2.37
C ASN A 58 -11.97 4.43 0.91
N PRO A 59 -11.15 5.22 0.19
CA PRO A 59 -10.83 4.93 -1.21
C PRO A 59 -10.02 3.65 -1.41
N VAL A 60 -9.28 3.19 -0.40
CA VAL A 60 -8.58 1.90 -0.49
C VAL A 60 -9.58 0.74 -0.53
N ASP A 61 -10.82 0.93 -0.06
CA ASP A 61 -11.88 -0.07 -0.21
C ASP A 61 -12.60 0.04 -1.57
N TYR A 62 -13.20 1.19 -1.89
CA TYR A 62 -14.06 1.31 -3.08
C TYR A 62 -13.29 1.54 -4.40
N ALA A 63 -12.06 2.04 -4.33
CA ALA A 63 -11.17 2.23 -5.48
C ALA A 63 -9.97 1.24 -5.43
N TRP A 64 -10.21 0.04 -4.87
CA TRP A 64 -9.16 -0.96 -4.66
C TRP A 64 -8.45 -1.39 -5.94
N GLU A 65 -9.17 -1.56 -7.06
CA GLU A 65 -8.57 -2.03 -8.31
C GLU A 65 -7.47 -1.08 -8.84
N PRO A 66 -7.73 0.22 -9.05
CA PRO A 66 -6.67 1.15 -9.46
C PRO A 66 -5.60 1.33 -8.37
N HIS A 67 -5.97 1.31 -7.09
CA HIS A 67 -5.00 1.39 -5.98
C HIS A 67 -4.00 0.21 -5.99
N ARG A 68 -4.52 -1.02 -6.07
CA ARG A 68 -3.71 -2.24 -6.20
C ARG A 68 -2.83 -2.21 -7.44
N SER A 69 -3.37 -1.73 -8.57
CA SER A 69 -2.62 -1.55 -9.82
C SER A 69 -1.44 -0.59 -9.63
N TYR A 70 -1.66 0.53 -8.94
CA TYR A 70 -0.60 1.49 -8.60
C TYR A 70 0.50 0.85 -7.72
N VAL A 71 0.13 0.20 -6.62
CA VAL A 71 1.12 -0.41 -5.70
C VAL A 71 1.90 -1.53 -6.38
N THR A 72 1.22 -2.44 -7.09
CA THR A 72 1.89 -3.56 -7.79
C THR A 72 2.82 -3.09 -8.92
N ARG A 73 2.48 -1.98 -9.58
CA ARG A 73 3.30 -1.41 -10.65
C ARG A 73 4.54 -0.68 -10.13
N TYR A 74 4.42 0.08 -9.03
CA TYR A 74 5.48 1.01 -8.59
C TYR A 74 6.23 0.59 -7.31
N CYS A 75 5.69 -0.37 -6.54
CA CYS A 75 6.29 -0.88 -5.30
C CYS A 75 7.07 -2.19 -5.49
N GLN A 76 7.81 -2.31 -6.60
CA GLN A 76 8.52 -3.57 -6.96
C GLN A 76 9.86 -3.79 -6.25
N SER A 77 10.35 -2.79 -5.51
CA SER A 77 11.68 -2.79 -4.89
C SER A 77 11.71 -1.84 -3.68
N PRO A 78 12.66 -2.01 -2.73
CA PRO A 78 12.85 -1.08 -1.63
C PRO A 78 13.00 0.37 -2.11
N LYS A 79 12.49 1.31 -1.31
CA LYS A 79 12.51 2.74 -1.60
C LYS A 79 13.36 3.45 -0.54
N GLU A 80 14.28 4.30 -0.98
CA GLU A 80 15.10 5.14 -0.10
C GLU A 80 14.29 6.31 0.48
N VAL A 81 13.26 6.76 -0.25
CA VAL A 81 12.43 7.92 0.09
C VAL A 81 10.96 7.53 0.01
N LEU A 82 10.19 7.93 1.03
CA LEU A 82 8.72 7.82 1.07
C LEU A 82 8.12 9.23 1.16
N PHE A 83 7.30 9.58 0.18
CA PHE A 83 6.47 10.78 0.25
C PHE A 83 5.18 10.46 1.00
N LEU A 84 4.90 11.21 2.07
CA LEU A 84 3.74 10.98 2.91
C LEU A 84 2.84 12.22 2.92
N GLY A 85 1.62 12.05 2.41
CA GLY A 85 0.54 13.04 2.56
C GLY A 85 -0.21 12.86 3.88
N MET A 86 -1.22 13.69 4.11
CA MET A 86 -2.10 13.55 5.28
C MET A 86 -3.21 12.53 5.05
N ASN A 87 -4.09 12.79 4.08
CA ASN A 87 -5.28 12.01 3.79
C ASN A 87 -5.82 12.31 2.38
N PRO A 88 -6.72 11.48 1.83
CA PRO A 88 -7.28 11.68 0.49
C PRO A 88 -7.99 13.04 0.31
N GLY A 89 -7.64 13.75 -0.77
CA GLY A 89 -8.42 14.89 -1.27
C GLY A 89 -9.66 14.43 -2.05
N PRO A 90 -10.76 15.23 -2.08
CA PRO A 90 -12.05 14.82 -2.64
C PRO A 90 -12.05 14.63 -4.17
N PHE A 91 -11.08 15.22 -4.88
CA PHE A 91 -10.96 15.16 -6.34
C PHE A 91 -9.65 14.49 -6.81
N GLY A 92 -8.89 13.93 -5.87
CA GLY A 92 -7.67 13.16 -6.13
C GLY A 92 -7.87 11.71 -5.73
N MET A 93 -7.17 11.26 -4.68
CA MET A 93 -7.23 9.88 -4.20
C MET A 93 -8.64 9.38 -3.87
N ALA A 94 -9.57 10.23 -3.44
CA ALA A 94 -10.97 9.82 -3.21
C ALA A 94 -11.71 9.43 -4.51
N GLN A 95 -11.17 9.80 -5.67
CA GLN A 95 -11.72 9.41 -6.97
C GLN A 95 -10.93 8.26 -7.58
N THR A 96 -9.61 8.25 -7.38
CA THR A 96 -8.71 7.40 -8.16
C THR A 96 -8.10 6.23 -7.40
N GLY A 97 -8.16 6.25 -6.07
CA GLY A 97 -7.44 5.31 -5.21
C GLY A 97 -5.92 5.56 -5.15
N VAL A 98 -5.38 6.49 -5.91
CA VAL A 98 -3.93 6.77 -5.96
C VAL A 98 -3.57 7.98 -5.09
N PRO A 99 -2.54 7.92 -4.22
CA PRO A 99 -2.09 9.07 -3.44
C PRO A 99 -1.73 10.26 -4.32
N PHE A 100 -2.18 11.47 -3.96
CA PHE A 100 -2.06 12.68 -4.80
C PHE A 100 -2.59 12.50 -6.23
N GLY A 101 -3.53 11.56 -6.41
CA GLY A 101 -3.90 11.02 -7.71
C GLY A 101 -4.92 11.88 -8.44
N GLU A 102 -4.48 13.00 -9.00
CA GLU A 102 -5.23 13.75 -10.00
C GLU A 102 -5.55 12.85 -11.21
N VAL A 103 -6.79 12.90 -11.70
CA VAL A 103 -7.34 11.92 -12.65
C VAL A 103 -6.50 11.79 -13.93
N SER A 104 -6.12 12.91 -14.56
CA SER A 104 -5.34 12.88 -15.79
C SER A 104 -3.93 12.33 -15.55
N MET A 105 -3.30 12.69 -14.42
CA MET A 105 -1.98 12.14 -14.06
C MET A 105 -2.04 10.64 -13.80
N VAL A 106 -3.09 10.15 -13.12
CA VAL A 106 -3.27 8.73 -12.84
C VAL A 106 -3.52 7.94 -14.13
N ARG A 107 -4.46 8.39 -14.95
CA ARG A 107 -4.87 7.68 -16.17
C ARG A 107 -3.84 7.80 -17.28
N ASP A 108 -3.40 9.02 -17.58
CA ASP A 108 -2.68 9.33 -18.82
C ASP A 108 -1.15 9.25 -18.62
N TRP A 109 -0.63 9.57 -17.43
CA TRP A 109 0.81 9.53 -17.14
C TRP A 109 1.24 8.26 -16.40
N LEU A 110 0.59 7.90 -15.30
CA LEU A 110 0.88 6.66 -14.58
C LEU A 110 0.32 5.42 -15.31
N GLY A 111 -0.62 5.62 -16.23
CA GLY A 111 -1.24 4.52 -16.98
C GLY A 111 -1.99 3.54 -16.07
N ILE A 112 -2.60 4.05 -15.00
CA ILE A 112 -3.39 3.27 -14.04
C ILE A 112 -4.86 3.42 -14.41
N GLY A 113 -5.49 2.27 -14.66
CA GLY A 113 -6.94 2.14 -14.85
C GLY A 113 -7.52 1.16 -13.83
N GLY A 114 -8.84 1.00 -13.86
CA GLY A 114 -9.57 0.07 -13.02
C GLY A 114 -10.95 0.59 -12.66
N SER A 115 -11.76 -0.29 -12.10
CA SER A 115 -13.10 0.03 -11.65
C SER A 115 -13.04 0.77 -10.31
N VAL A 116 -13.84 1.83 -10.19
CA VAL A 116 -14.08 2.54 -8.94
C VAL A 116 -15.53 2.35 -8.57
N SER A 117 -15.78 1.70 -7.44
CA SER A 117 -17.11 1.46 -6.91
C SER A 117 -17.62 2.67 -6.13
N THR A 118 -18.94 2.75 -5.96
CA THR A 118 -19.57 3.76 -5.09
C THR A 118 -19.38 3.37 -3.62
N PRO A 119 -19.01 4.30 -2.72
CA PRO A 119 -18.98 4.02 -1.29
C PRO A 119 -20.40 3.79 -0.74
N PRO A 120 -20.56 3.16 0.45
CA PRO A 120 -21.88 2.83 1.01
C PRO A 120 -22.82 4.02 1.22
N GLN A 121 -22.26 5.20 1.47
CA GLN A 121 -22.96 6.46 1.62
C GLN A 121 -22.16 7.56 0.94
N GLU A 122 -22.85 8.51 0.32
CA GLU A 122 -22.23 9.66 -0.33
C GLU A 122 -22.87 10.97 0.09
N HIS A 123 -22.03 11.99 0.29
CA HIS A 123 -22.52 13.35 0.41
C HIS A 123 -22.85 13.88 -1.00
N PRO A 124 -24.02 14.51 -1.22
CA PRO A 124 -24.40 15.02 -2.55
C PRO A 124 -23.41 16.01 -3.16
N LYS A 125 -22.66 16.75 -2.34
CA LYS A 125 -21.62 17.69 -2.78
C LYS A 125 -20.23 17.06 -2.98
N ARG A 126 -20.07 15.76 -2.73
CA ARG A 126 -18.80 15.01 -2.83
C ARG A 126 -19.06 13.61 -3.42
N PRO A 127 -19.62 13.51 -4.63
CA PRO A 127 -19.80 12.21 -5.29
C PRO A 127 -18.45 11.60 -5.68
N VAL A 128 -18.38 10.28 -5.71
CA VAL A 128 -17.29 9.49 -6.31
C VAL A 128 -17.67 9.18 -7.75
N LEU A 129 -16.98 9.82 -8.69
CA LEU A 129 -17.14 9.69 -10.14
C LEU A 129 -16.00 8.87 -10.77
N GLY A 130 -15.04 8.41 -9.96
CA GLY A 130 -13.95 7.57 -10.43
C GLY A 130 -12.97 8.31 -11.35
N LEU A 131 -12.40 7.56 -12.30
CA LEU A 131 -11.45 8.06 -13.31
C LEU A 131 -12.12 8.93 -14.40
N GLU A 132 -13.43 9.18 -14.28
CA GLU A 132 -14.19 10.10 -15.14
C GLU A 132 -14.48 11.44 -14.45
N CYS A 133 -14.05 11.62 -13.19
CA CYS A 133 -14.24 12.87 -12.45
C CYS A 133 -13.65 14.06 -13.24
N PRO A 134 -14.48 15.06 -13.64
CA PRO A 134 -14.01 16.20 -14.43
C PRO A 134 -13.31 17.26 -13.58
N GLN A 135 -13.45 17.21 -12.26
CA GLN A 135 -12.78 18.12 -11.35
C GLN A 135 -11.29 17.75 -11.21
N SER A 136 -10.43 18.74 -11.43
CA SER A 136 -9.00 18.62 -11.13
C SER A 136 -8.75 18.89 -9.66
N GLU A 137 -7.77 18.19 -9.08
CA GLU A 137 -7.37 18.40 -7.69
C GLU A 137 -6.81 19.81 -7.48
N ALA A 138 -7.10 20.41 -6.32
CA ALA A 138 -6.75 21.80 -6.02
C ALA A 138 -5.24 22.03 -5.78
N ASN A 139 -4.40 21.01 -5.96
CA ASN A 139 -2.99 21.05 -5.59
C ASN A 139 -2.12 21.89 -6.55
N LYS A 140 -2.67 22.53 -7.60
CA LYS A 140 -1.90 23.33 -8.57
C LYS A 140 -0.83 24.23 -7.90
N GLY A 141 0.44 24.03 -8.26
CA GLY A 141 1.58 24.78 -7.71
C GLY A 141 2.34 24.07 -6.59
N TRP A 142 1.82 22.96 -6.07
CA TRP A 142 2.50 22.15 -5.03
C TRP A 142 3.86 21.63 -5.51
N GLU A 143 4.00 21.36 -6.81
CA GLU A 143 5.21 20.85 -7.42
C GLU A 143 6.40 21.81 -7.29
N VAL A 144 6.15 23.12 -7.29
CA VAL A 144 7.19 24.14 -7.12
C VAL A 144 7.67 24.12 -5.67
N VAL A 145 6.74 24.16 -4.72
CA VAL A 145 7.03 24.11 -3.27
C VAL A 145 7.73 22.80 -2.91
N ALA A 146 7.27 21.67 -3.45
CA ALA A 146 7.89 20.37 -3.23
C ALA A 146 9.33 20.34 -3.77
N LYS A 147 9.57 20.81 -4.99
CA LYS A 147 10.94 20.87 -5.55
C LYS A 147 11.88 21.74 -4.72
N GLU A 148 11.42 22.90 -4.28
CA GLU A 148 12.22 23.77 -3.39
C GLU A 148 12.56 23.08 -2.08
N ARG A 149 11.58 22.46 -1.41
CA ARG A 149 11.83 21.73 -0.15
C ARG A 149 12.74 20.52 -0.34
N LEU A 150 12.56 19.76 -1.42
CA LEU A 150 13.42 18.61 -1.71
C LEU A 150 14.86 19.05 -2.00
N ASN A 151 15.03 20.21 -2.64
CA ASN A 151 16.34 20.82 -2.85
C ASN A 151 16.98 21.28 -1.53
N GLU A 152 16.24 21.99 -0.67
CA GLU A 152 16.71 22.40 0.66
C GLU A 152 17.11 21.22 1.54
N LEU A 153 16.36 20.13 1.48
CA LEU A 153 16.63 18.90 2.22
C LEU A 153 17.77 18.06 1.63
N GLY A 154 18.33 18.46 0.47
CA GLY A 154 19.40 17.73 -0.21
C GLY A 154 18.98 16.38 -0.79
N VAL A 155 17.67 16.11 -0.88
CA VAL A 155 17.11 14.84 -1.36
C VAL A 155 16.68 14.89 -2.82
N LEU A 156 16.62 16.08 -3.43
CA LEU A 156 16.30 16.23 -4.86
C LEU A 156 17.18 15.36 -5.78
N PRO A 157 18.51 15.23 -5.56
CA PRO A 157 19.35 14.35 -6.38
C PRO A 157 18.98 12.87 -6.34
N LEU A 158 18.27 12.41 -5.29
CA LEU A 158 17.79 11.03 -5.18
C LEU A 158 16.67 10.73 -6.20
N LEU A 159 16.03 11.77 -6.75
CA LEU A 159 14.87 11.68 -7.64
C LEU A 159 15.21 11.91 -9.12
N THR A 160 16.43 12.37 -9.43
CA THR A 160 16.84 12.80 -10.78
C THR A 160 17.81 11.83 -11.46
N LYS A 161 17.68 10.53 -11.22
CA LYS A 161 18.51 9.50 -11.87
C LYS A 161 18.07 9.23 -13.31
#